data_AF-A0A9P0U2R6-F1
#
_entry.id   AF-A0A9P0U2R6-F1
#
_cell.length_a   1.000
_cell.length_b   1.000
_cell.length_c   1.000
_cell.angle_alpha   90.00
_cell.angle_beta   90.00
_cell.angle_gamma   90.00
#
_symmetry.space_group_name_H-M   'P 1'
#
loop_
_entity.id
_entity.type
_entity.pdbx_description
1 polymer ?
#
loop_
_entity_poly.entity_id
_entity_poly.type
_entity_poly.pdbx_seq_one_letter_code
_entity_poly.pdbx_strand_id
1 'polypeptide(L)'
;MAEYRAGKAGINAEAQARINSKYSDDIATETLEWVKQITDEPINTAGDAENLYETLKDGTLLCKIVNKFQEGLVKKVNKSTMAFKCMENINAFLEAAVKLGVPPQETFQTIDLWEKQNLYSVLICLQSLGRKAGNYNLPAFGPKEADRNVRDFSEEQLNAGQHVISLQYGTNKGQQSGISFEWVKQITDEPINTAGDAENLYETLKDGTILCKIVNKFQEGLVKKVNKSTIAFTCMENINAFLEAAVKLGVPPQETFQTIDLWEKQNLYSVLICLQSLGRKAGNYNLPAFGPKEAAASLLPICLLPCSI
;
A
#
# COMPACT_ATOMS: atom_id res chain seq x y z
N MET A 1 5.23 11.32 44.01
CA MET A 1 6.21 12.01 43.13
C MET A 1 5.75 12.19 41.68
N ALA A 2 4.55 11.74 41.27
CA ALA A 2 4.01 11.99 39.92
C ALA A 2 3.41 13.41 39.72
N GLU A 3 3.25 14.20 40.78
CA GLU A 3 2.55 15.50 40.76
C GLU A 3 3.42 16.72 40.39
N TYR A 4 4.71 16.54 40.03
CA TYR A 4 5.63 17.68 39.84
C TYR A 4 5.68 18.25 38.41
N ARG A 5 4.97 17.66 37.43
CA ARG A 5 4.92 18.19 36.05
C ARG A 5 3.65 19.01 35.85
N ALA A 6 3.80 20.23 35.33
CA ALA A 6 2.68 21.06 34.92
C ALA A 6 1.78 20.29 33.95
N GLY A 7 0.46 20.36 34.18
CA GLY A 7 -0.51 19.76 33.28
C GLY A 7 -0.33 20.27 31.85
N LYS A 8 -0.46 19.38 30.86
CA LYS A 8 -0.40 19.77 29.46
C LYS A 8 -1.51 20.79 29.18
N ALA A 9 -1.19 21.90 28.52
CA ALA A 9 -2.13 22.97 28.16
C ALA A 9 -2.23 23.15 26.64
N GLY A 10 -3.34 23.72 26.17
CA GLY A 10 -3.59 24.01 24.76
C GLY A 10 -3.57 22.78 23.87
N ILE A 11 -2.89 22.86 22.72
CA ILE A 11 -2.79 21.76 21.73
C ILE A 11 -2.26 20.44 22.32
N ASN A 12 -1.39 20.52 23.33
CA ASN A 12 -0.82 19.35 24.00
C ASN A 12 -1.84 18.66 24.93
N ALA A 13 -2.79 19.41 25.48
CA ALA A 13 -3.88 18.86 26.29
C ALA A 13 -4.88 18.10 25.41
N GLU A 14 -5.22 18.68 24.25
CA GLU A 14 -6.14 18.05 23.30
C GLU A 14 -5.54 16.77 22.70
N ALA A 15 -4.25 16.78 22.34
CA ALA A 15 -3.54 15.57 21.91
C ALA A 15 -3.55 14.48 22.99
N GLN A 16 -3.33 14.85 24.25
CA GLN A 16 -3.41 13.91 25.37
C GLN A 16 -4.81 13.34 25.57
N ALA A 17 -5.85 14.18 25.46
CA ALA A 17 -7.23 13.74 25.56
C ALA A 17 -7.60 12.75 24.46
N ARG A 18 -7.14 12.97 23.22
CA ARG A 18 -7.32 12.04 22.09
C ARG A 18 -6.59 10.72 22.27
N ILE A 19 -5.49 10.69 23.00
CA ILE A 19 -4.77 9.45 23.34
C ILE A 19 -5.55 8.71 24.42
N ASN A 20 -5.96 9.40 25.48
CA ASN A 20 -6.71 8.80 26.59
C ASN A 20 -8.07 8.27 26.12
N SER A 21 -8.72 8.91 25.14
CA SER A 21 -9.98 8.43 24.57
C SER A 21 -9.86 7.12 23.76
N LYS A 22 -8.64 6.68 23.43
CA LYS A 22 -8.40 5.39 22.79
C LYS A 22 -8.31 4.24 23.80
N TYR A 23 -8.17 4.56 25.08
CA TYR A 23 -8.18 3.56 26.14
C TYR A 23 -9.57 2.94 26.24
N SER A 24 -9.63 1.61 26.25
CA SER A 24 -10.86 0.85 26.38
C SER A 24 -10.71 -0.09 27.56
N ASP A 25 -11.64 0.02 28.51
CA ASP A 25 -11.64 -0.79 29.73
C ASP A 25 -11.84 -2.28 29.41
N ASP A 26 -12.64 -2.59 28.37
CA ASP A 26 -12.86 -3.96 27.91
C ASP A 26 -11.55 -4.63 27.46
N ILE A 27 -10.75 -3.91 26.64
CA ILE A 27 -9.44 -4.39 26.19
C ILE A 27 -8.48 -4.53 27.36
N ALA A 28 -8.54 -3.63 28.34
CA ALA A 28 -7.71 -3.68 29.52
C ALA A 28 -8.05 -4.89 30.40
N THR A 29 -9.33 -5.19 30.60
CA THR A 29 -9.77 -6.39 31.32
C THR A 29 -9.28 -7.65 30.64
N GLU A 30 -9.49 -7.80 29.34
CA GLU A 30 -9.03 -8.98 28.58
C GLU A 30 -7.49 -9.13 28.66
N THR A 31 -6.76 -8.01 28.59
CA THR A 31 -5.30 -8.00 28.72
C THR A 31 -4.87 -8.46 30.12
N LEU A 32 -5.52 -7.98 31.19
CA LEU A 32 -5.18 -8.36 32.56
C LEU A 32 -5.57 -9.81 32.87
N GLU A 33 -6.67 -10.32 32.32
CA GLU A 33 -7.03 -11.74 32.40
C GLU A 33 -5.96 -12.63 31.75
N TRP A 34 -5.46 -12.22 30.59
CA TRP A 34 -4.35 -12.90 29.94
C TRP A 34 -3.05 -12.84 30.76
N VAL A 35 -2.72 -11.68 31.34
CA VAL A 35 -1.54 -11.56 32.23
C VAL A 35 -1.67 -12.49 33.43
N LYS A 36 -2.88 -12.59 34.02
CA LYS A 36 -3.17 -13.51 35.13
C LYS A 36 -2.97 -14.96 34.72
N GLN A 37 -3.40 -15.33 33.52
CA GLN A 37 -3.25 -16.68 32.98
C GLN A 37 -1.78 -17.08 32.75
N ILE A 38 -0.90 -16.13 32.39
CA ILE A 38 0.53 -16.42 32.17
C ILE A 38 1.33 -16.45 33.47
N THR A 39 1.01 -15.53 34.39
CA THR A 39 1.80 -15.33 35.61
C THR A 39 1.34 -16.20 36.77
N ASP A 40 0.11 -16.74 36.72
CA ASP A 40 -0.58 -17.45 37.81
C ASP A 40 -0.69 -16.62 39.10
N GLU A 41 -0.57 -15.28 39.02
CA GLU A 41 -0.64 -14.39 40.17
C GLU A 41 -2.06 -13.87 40.41
N PRO A 42 -2.46 -13.67 41.68
CA PRO A 42 -3.78 -13.12 42.03
C PRO A 42 -3.80 -11.61 41.76
N ILE A 43 -3.83 -11.22 40.49
CA ILE A 43 -3.97 -9.82 40.08
C ILE A 43 -5.43 -9.43 39.92
N ASN A 44 -5.73 -8.14 40.12
CA ASN A 44 -7.04 -7.59 39.84
C ASN A 44 -7.22 -7.43 38.33
N THR A 45 -8.26 -8.05 37.77
CA THR A 45 -8.57 -8.05 36.33
C THR A 45 -9.50 -6.92 35.90
N ALA A 46 -9.84 -5.99 36.81
CA ALA A 46 -10.61 -4.81 36.48
C ALA A 46 -9.87 -3.93 35.46
N GLY A 47 -10.54 -3.54 34.39
CA GLY A 47 -9.98 -2.79 33.27
C GLY A 47 -9.73 -1.31 33.54
N ASP A 48 -9.91 -0.85 34.78
CA ASP A 48 -9.71 0.54 35.16
C ASP A 48 -8.25 0.96 34.90
N ALA A 49 -8.06 2.14 34.28
CA ALA A 49 -6.74 2.70 33.99
C ALA A 49 -5.85 2.80 35.25
N GLU A 50 -6.45 3.10 36.41
CA GLU A 50 -5.73 3.17 37.68
C GLU A 50 -5.28 1.79 38.16
N ASN A 51 -6.14 0.76 38.00
CA ASN A 51 -5.81 -0.61 38.37
C ASN A 51 -4.69 -1.17 37.48
N LEU A 52 -4.76 -0.92 36.18
CA LEU A 52 -3.71 -1.31 35.23
C LEU A 52 -2.37 -0.65 35.60
N TYR A 53 -2.38 0.65 35.91
CA TYR A 53 -1.18 1.35 36.34
C TYR A 53 -0.61 0.75 37.63
N GLU A 54 -1.42 0.62 38.68
CA GLU A 54 -0.96 0.12 39.98
C GLU A 54 -0.38 -1.30 39.88
N THR A 55 -0.94 -2.13 39.00
CA THR A 55 -0.47 -3.50 38.77
C THR A 55 0.86 -3.56 38.01
N LEU A 56 1.10 -2.64 37.07
CA LEU A 56 2.25 -2.70 36.15
C LEU A 56 3.38 -1.70 36.46
N LYS A 57 3.13 -0.66 37.27
CA LYS A 57 4.07 0.46 37.50
C LYS A 57 5.45 0.05 38.01
N ASP A 58 5.54 -1.04 38.76
CA ASP A 58 6.81 -1.52 39.33
C ASP A 58 7.69 -2.24 38.29
N GLY A 59 7.11 -2.57 37.13
CA GLY A 59 7.77 -3.32 36.05
C GLY A 59 8.12 -4.77 36.41
N THR A 60 7.91 -5.19 37.67
CA THR A 60 8.25 -6.53 38.14
C THR A 60 7.38 -7.60 37.47
N LEU A 61 6.07 -7.34 37.36
CA LEU A 61 5.13 -8.23 36.68
C LEU A 61 5.45 -8.34 35.18
N LEU A 62 5.77 -7.22 34.54
CA LEU A 62 6.21 -7.18 33.14
C LEU A 62 7.45 -8.07 32.90
N CYS A 63 8.46 -7.96 33.76
CA CYS A 63 9.65 -8.81 33.70
C CYS A 63 9.33 -10.31 33.93
N LYS A 64 8.35 -10.63 34.79
CA LYS A 64 7.91 -12.02 34.99
C LYS A 64 7.25 -12.58 33.74
N ILE A 65 6.40 -11.80 33.06
CA ILE A 65 5.74 -12.21 31.81
C ILE A 65 6.80 -12.61 30.79
N VAL A 66 7.76 -11.75 30.47
CA VAL A 66 8.78 -12.07 29.45
C VAL A 66 9.67 -13.25 29.84
N ASN A 67 9.92 -13.45 31.13
CA ASN A 67 10.65 -14.63 31.62
C ASN A 67 9.86 -15.94 31.46
N LYS A 68 8.52 -15.89 31.33
CA LYS A 68 7.69 -17.07 30.99
C LYS A 68 7.79 -17.43 29.51
N PHE A 69 8.00 -16.45 28.63
CA PHE A 69 8.23 -16.69 27.19
C PHE A 69 9.59 -17.34 26.96
N GLN A 70 10.60 -16.83 27.64
CA GLN A 70 11.96 -17.35 27.56
C GLN A 70 12.65 -17.17 28.91
N GLU A 71 13.01 -18.28 29.54
CA GLU A 71 13.67 -18.24 30.84
C GLU A 71 15.00 -17.48 30.77
N GLY A 72 15.19 -16.56 31.71
CA GLY A 72 16.43 -15.79 31.84
C GLY A 72 16.60 -14.62 30.86
N LEU A 73 15.55 -14.24 30.13
CA LEU A 73 15.58 -13.09 29.22
C LEU A 73 15.76 -11.77 30.00
N VAL A 74 15.14 -11.65 31.17
CA VAL A 74 15.42 -10.61 32.17
C VAL A 74 16.08 -11.24 33.39
N LYS A 75 17.41 -11.13 33.48
CA LYS A 75 18.24 -11.76 34.51
C LYS A 75 18.09 -11.13 35.91
N LYS A 76 17.78 -9.83 35.98
CA LYS A 76 17.74 -9.07 37.23
C LYS A 76 16.46 -8.25 37.31
N VAL A 77 15.52 -8.70 38.14
CA VAL A 77 14.29 -7.96 38.44
C VAL A 77 14.47 -7.25 39.78
N ASN A 78 14.44 -5.92 39.77
CA ASN A 78 14.56 -5.13 41.00
C ASN A 78 13.19 -5.07 41.69
N LYS A 79 13.09 -5.39 42.98
CA LYS A 79 11.83 -5.29 43.76
C LYS A 79 11.71 -3.99 44.56
N SER A 80 12.58 -3.02 44.30
CA SER A 80 12.60 -1.75 45.02
C SER A 80 11.53 -0.81 44.45
N THR A 81 10.87 -0.05 45.33
CA THR A 81 9.90 1.00 44.98
C THR A 81 10.56 2.30 44.50
N MET A 82 11.89 2.35 44.44
CA MET A 82 12.63 3.50 43.93
C MET A 82 12.36 3.71 42.43
N ALA A 83 12.02 4.94 42.04
CA ALA A 83 11.65 5.29 40.67
C ALA A 83 12.64 4.79 39.60
N PHE A 84 13.94 4.98 39.82
CA PHE A 84 14.98 4.51 38.89
C PHE A 84 14.97 2.99 38.70
N LYS A 85 14.64 2.23 39.75
CA LYS A 85 14.58 0.76 39.70
C LYS A 85 13.34 0.24 39.00
N CYS A 86 12.19 0.88 39.21
CA CYS A 86 10.99 0.56 38.45
C CYS A 86 11.19 0.87 36.95
N MET A 87 11.79 2.02 36.62
CA MET A 87 12.14 2.38 35.24
C MET A 87 13.15 1.40 34.61
N GLU A 88 14.14 0.93 35.37
CA GLU A 88 15.11 -0.08 34.91
C GLU A 88 14.40 -1.40 34.55
N ASN A 89 13.42 -1.84 35.36
CA ASN A 89 12.63 -3.03 35.05
C ASN A 89 11.77 -2.84 33.79
N ILE A 90 11.12 -1.68 33.63
CA ILE A 90 10.29 -1.39 32.45
C ILE A 90 11.14 -1.40 31.18
N ASN A 91 12.32 -0.77 31.20
CA ASN A 91 13.24 -0.80 30.06
C ASN A 91 13.70 -2.24 29.74
N ALA A 92 14.01 -3.05 30.76
CA ALA A 92 14.38 -4.45 30.57
C ALA A 92 13.26 -5.26 29.90
N PHE A 93 12.00 -4.99 30.26
CA PHE A 93 10.84 -5.56 29.58
C PHE A 93 10.73 -5.10 28.12
N LEU A 94 10.98 -3.83 27.80
CA LEU A 94 10.90 -3.32 26.43
C LEU A 94 11.97 -3.95 25.53
N GLU A 95 13.21 -4.06 26.02
CA GLU A 95 14.29 -4.77 25.31
C GLU A 95 13.95 -6.25 25.09
N ALA A 96 13.31 -6.86 26.08
CA ALA A 96 12.83 -8.22 26.02
C ALA A 96 11.72 -8.41 24.97
N ALA A 97 10.72 -7.54 24.98
CA ALA A 97 9.58 -7.58 24.07
C ALA A 97 10.03 -7.50 22.60
N VAL A 98 10.99 -6.60 22.29
CA VAL A 98 11.56 -6.49 20.93
C VAL A 98 12.25 -7.78 20.50
N LYS A 99 12.98 -8.45 21.41
CA LYS A 99 13.62 -9.75 21.12
C LYS A 99 12.61 -10.88 20.89
N LEU A 100 11.44 -10.81 21.52
CA LEU A 100 10.33 -11.75 21.33
C LEU A 100 9.52 -11.46 20.06
N GLY A 101 9.90 -10.44 19.27
CA GLY A 101 9.31 -10.13 17.97
C GLY A 101 8.18 -9.10 18.02
N VAL A 102 7.98 -8.40 19.15
CA VAL A 102 7.08 -7.24 19.20
C VAL A 102 7.69 -6.12 18.33
N PRO A 103 6.93 -5.57 17.37
CA PRO A 103 7.47 -4.55 16.48
C PRO A 103 7.72 -3.24 17.26
N PRO A 104 8.81 -2.50 16.98
CA PRO A 104 9.15 -1.27 17.71
C PRO A 104 8.08 -0.16 17.65
N GLN A 105 7.16 -0.24 16.70
CA GLN A 105 6.03 0.70 16.56
C GLN A 105 4.88 0.42 17.54
N GLU A 106 4.82 -0.79 18.11
CA GLU A 106 3.83 -1.20 19.10
C GLU A 106 4.44 -1.27 20.52
N THR A 107 5.71 -0.89 20.69
CA THR A 107 6.31 -0.71 22.02
C THR A 107 5.96 0.67 22.59
N PHE A 108 6.18 0.84 23.89
CA PHE A 108 5.94 2.09 24.60
C PHE A 108 7.24 2.63 25.23
N GLN A 109 7.21 3.87 25.70
CA GLN A 109 8.33 4.47 26.42
C GLN A 109 8.16 4.34 27.93
N THR A 110 9.24 4.23 28.68
CA THR A 110 9.17 4.08 30.15
C THR A 110 8.35 5.16 30.86
N ILE A 111 8.31 6.38 30.33
CA ILE A 111 7.46 7.48 30.84
C ILE A 111 5.97 7.27 30.59
N ASP A 112 5.57 6.52 29.56
CA ASP A 112 4.18 6.22 29.21
C ASP A 112 3.49 5.46 30.32
N LEU A 113 4.20 4.49 30.91
CA LEU A 113 3.74 3.72 32.06
C LEU A 113 4.03 4.47 33.36
N TRP A 114 5.27 4.88 33.63
CA TRP A 114 5.66 5.42 34.95
C TRP A 114 4.92 6.72 35.33
N GLU A 115 4.72 7.62 34.37
CA GLU A 115 4.03 8.90 34.57
C GLU A 115 2.59 8.90 34.06
N LYS A 116 2.04 7.75 33.67
CA LYS A 116 0.70 7.63 33.07
C LYS A 116 0.51 8.53 31.84
N GLN A 117 1.57 8.80 31.07
CA GLN A 117 1.46 9.63 29.86
C GLN A 117 0.65 8.93 28.76
N ASN A 118 0.72 7.61 28.67
CA ASN A 118 0.00 6.87 27.63
C ASN A 118 -0.20 5.40 28.04
N LEU A 119 -1.25 5.13 28.82
CA LEU A 119 -1.56 3.74 29.22
C LEU A 119 -2.09 2.91 28.04
N TYR A 120 -2.59 3.55 26.99
CA TYR A 120 -3.02 2.88 25.77
C TYR A 120 -1.86 2.22 25.02
N SER A 121 -0.68 2.87 24.92
CA SER A 121 0.49 2.24 24.28
C SER A 121 0.98 1.01 25.06
N VAL A 122 0.84 1.00 26.39
CA VAL A 122 1.14 -0.16 27.24
C VAL A 122 0.22 -1.33 26.90
N LEU A 123 -1.08 -1.09 26.75
CA LEU A 123 -2.05 -2.11 26.33
C LEU A 123 -1.71 -2.69 24.96
N ILE A 124 -1.40 -1.84 23.98
CA ILE A 124 -1.05 -2.28 22.63
C ILE A 124 0.21 -3.15 22.64
N CYS A 125 1.21 -2.79 23.44
CA CYS A 125 2.42 -3.59 23.60
C CYS A 125 2.12 -4.98 24.19
N LEU A 126 1.26 -5.04 25.21
CA LEU A 126 0.85 -6.32 25.81
C LEU A 126 0.01 -7.17 24.85
N GLN A 127 -0.89 -6.57 24.09
CA GLN A 127 -1.64 -7.25 23.03
C GLN A 127 -0.69 -7.81 21.96
N SER A 128 0.29 -7.02 21.53
CA SER A 128 1.30 -7.47 20.55
C SER A 128 2.10 -8.66 21.09
N LEU A 129 2.52 -8.59 22.35
CA LEU A 129 3.18 -9.71 23.03
C LEU A 129 2.27 -10.95 23.13
N GLY A 130 0.99 -10.75 23.42
CA GLY A 130 -0.04 -11.79 23.44
C GLY A 130 -0.25 -12.49 22.12
N ARG A 131 -0.15 -11.77 20.99
CA ARG A 131 -0.19 -12.37 19.64
C ARG A 131 1.03 -13.26 19.40
N LYS A 132 2.20 -12.87 19.91
CA LYS A 132 3.43 -13.67 19.82
C LYS A 132 3.46 -14.87 20.75
N ALA A 133 2.64 -14.89 21.81
CA ALA A 133 2.61 -15.97 22.80
C ALA A 133 2.33 -17.35 22.19
N GLY A 134 1.52 -17.42 21.13
CA GLY A 134 1.25 -18.66 20.41
C GLY A 134 2.52 -19.34 19.84
N ASN A 135 3.55 -18.57 19.49
CA ASN A 135 4.82 -19.12 18.99
C ASN A 135 5.66 -19.80 20.09
N TYR A 136 5.35 -19.52 21.36
CA TYR A 136 6.10 -20.00 22.52
C TYR A 136 5.30 -21.02 23.35
N ASN A 137 4.24 -21.62 22.79
CA ASN A 137 3.30 -22.53 23.48
C ASN A 137 2.59 -21.90 24.70
N LEU A 138 2.46 -20.57 24.71
CA LEU A 138 1.71 -19.83 25.72
C LEU A 138 0.31 -19.50 25.18
N PRO A 139 -0.69 -19.27 26.05
CA PRO A 139 -2.02 -18.86 25.61
C PRO A 139 -1.92 -17.58 24.77
N ALA A 140 -2.35 -17.66 23.51
CA ALA A 140 -2.36 -16.51 22.62
C ALA A 140 -3.51 -15.58 22.97
N PHE A 141 -3.27 -14.27 22.85
CA PHE A 141 -4.23 -13.22 23.16
C PHE A 141 -4.31 -12.20 22.02
N GLY A 142 -5.53 -11.78 21.71
CA GLY A 142 -5.84 -10.86 20.61
C GLY A 142 -6.05 -11.55 19.24
N PRO A 143 -6.44 -10.76 18.22
CA PRO A 143 -6.71 -11.27 16.88
C PRO A 143 -5.44 -11.90 16.29
N LYS A 144 -5.58 -13.12 15.75
CA LYS A 144 -4.48 -13.87 15.15
C LYS A 144 -3.84 -13.02 14.04
N GLU A 145 -2.54 -12.77 14.14
CA GLU A 145 -1.81 -12.11 13.06
C GLU A 145 -1.90 -12.98 11.81
N ALA A 146 -2.23 -12.37 10.67
CA ALA A 146 -2.36 -13.09 9.41
C ALA A 146 -1.03 -13.76 9.08
N ASP A 147 -1.03 -15.10 9.04
CA ASP A 147 0.10 -15.87 8.55
C ASP A 147 0.41 -15.41 7.12
N ARG A 148 1.67 -14.98 6.88
CA ARG A 148 2.14 -14.63 5.54
C ARG A 148 2.08 -15.89 4.68
N ASN A 149 0.99 -16.08 3.96
CA ASN A 149 0.87 -17.13 2.96
C ASN A 149 1.71 -16.75 1.73
N VAL A 150 3.01 -17.02 1.79
CA VAL A 150 3.91 -16.94 0.64
C VAL A 150 3.42 -17.97 -0.37
N ARG A 151 2.72 -17.50 -1.39
CA ARG A 151 2.33 -18.35 -2.53
C ARG A 151 3.54 -18.45 -3.43
N ASP A 152 4.30 -19.54 -3.30
CA ASP A 152 5.24 -19.92 -4.34
C ASP A 152 4.42 -20.45 -5.53
N PHE A 153 4.24 -19.58 -6.51
CA PHE A 153 3.63 -19.95 -7.78
C PHE A 153 4.70 -20.60 -8.65
N SER A 154 4.39 -21.74 -9.26
CA SER A 154 5.28 -22.34 -10.25
C SER A 154 5.48 -21.38 -11.44
N GLU A 155 6.61 -21.49 -12.13
CA GLU A 155 6.95 -20.64 -13.28
C GLU A 155 5.86 -20.70 -14.38
N GLU A 156 5.26 -21.87 -14.57
CA GLU A 156 4.11 -22.07 -15.47
C GLU A 156 2.85 -21.32 -15.01
N GLN A 157 2.59 -21.27 -13.70
CA GLN A 157 1.45 -20.55 -13.13
C GLN A 157 1.65 -19.02 -13.15
N LEU A 158 2.91 -18.56 -13.04
CA LEU A 158 3.28 -17.16 -13.26
C LEU A 158 3.13 -16.76 -14.73
N ASN A 159 3.54 -17.63 -15.67
CA ASN A 159 3.42 -17.40 -17.11
C ASN A 159 1.95 -17.41 -17.57
N ALA A 160 1.14 -18.33 -17.04
CA ALA A 160 -0.31 -18.35 -17.28
C ALA A 160 -0.99 -17.08 -16.73
N GLY A 161 -0.48 -16.51 -15.63
CA GLY A 161 -0.94 -15.24 -15.08
C GLY A 161 -0.59 -14.01 -15.93
N GLN A 162 0.50 -14.04 -16.69
CA GLN A 162 0.87 -12.95 -17.61
C GLN A 162 -0.14 -12.78 -18.75
N HIS A 163 -0.81 -13.86 -19.15
CA HIS A 163 -1.82 -13.84 -20.21
C HIS A 163 -3.25 -13.59 -19.68
N VAL A 164 -3.45 -13.57 -18.36
CA VAL A 164 -4.76 -13.29 -17.73
C VAL A 164 -4.81 -11.84 -17.27
N ILE A 165 -5.48 -11.01 -18.06
CA ILE A 165 -5.69 -9.60 -17.77
C ILE A 165 -6.81 -9.46 -16.72
N SER A 166 -6.45 -9.08 -15.49
CA SER A 166 -7.40 -8.86 -14.38
C SER A 166 -8.25 -7.60 -14.58
N LEU A 167 -9.57 -7.75 -14.44
CA LEU A 167 -10.57 -6.66 -14.47
C LEU A 167 -10.43 -5.65 -13.31
N GLN A 168 -9.64 -5.96 -12.28
CA GLN A 168 -9.26 -5.02 -11.21
C GLN A 168 -7.87 -4.47 -11.48
N TYR A 169 -7.79 -3.45 -12.33
CA TYR A 169 -6.53 -2.72 -12.58
C TYR A 169 -6.18 -1.83 -11.38
N GLY A 170 -5.27 -2.31 -10.54
CA GLY A 170 -4.67 -1.59 -9.42
C GLY A 170 -3.45 -0.73 -9.82
N THR A 171 -3.25 0.33 -9.06
CA THR A 171 -2.40 1.52 -9.28
C THR A 171 -0.88 1.30 -9.13
N ASN A 172 -0.30 0.23 -9.70
CA ASN A 172 1.15 0.00 -9.64
C ASN A 172 1.87 0.55 -10.90
N LYS A 173 2.51 1.73 -10.74
CA LYS A 173 3.21 2.50 -11.78
C LYS A 173 4.23 1.72 -12.63
N GLY A 174 4.82 0.64 -12.10
CA GLY A 174 5.82 -0.17 -12.82
C GLY A 174 5.26 -1.28 -13.72
N GLN A 175 4.05 -1.77 -13.45
CA GLN A 175 3.44 -2.84 -14.24
C GLN A 175 2.68 -2.28 -15.46
N GLN A 176 2.21 -1.03 -15.40
CA GLN A 176 1.42 -0.40 -16.44
C GLN A 176 2.23 0.01 -17.69
N SER A 177 3.52 0.34 -17.53
CA SER A 177 4.40 0.69 -18.64
C SER A 177 4.77 -0.52 -19.51
N GLY A 178 5.03 -1.68 -18.89
CA GLY A 178 5.40 -2.91 -19.59
C GLY A 178 4.30 -3.45 -20.51
N ILE A 179 3.03 -3.31 -20.10
CA ILE A 179 1.87 -3.78 -20.88
C ILE A 179 1.65 -2.91 -22.12
N SER A 180 1.72 -1.58 -21.98
CA SER A 180 1.61 -0.66 -23.11
C SER A 180 2.75 -0.86 -24.11
N PHE A 181 3.96 -1.17 -23.61
CA PHE A 181 5.13 -1.41 -24.44
C PHE A 181 5.00 -2.65 -25.33
N GLU A 182 4.61 -3.79 -24.75
CA GLU A 182 4.46 -5.05 -25.51
C GLU A 182 3.37 -4.93 -26.58
N TRP A 183 2.30 -4.18 -26.28
CA TRP A 183 1.23 -3.91 -27.25
C TRP A 183 1.68 -3.01 -28.42
N VAL A 184 2.45 -1.95 -28.15
CA VAL A 184 3.02 -1.11 -29.21
C VAL A 184 3.91 -1.95 -30.14
N LYS A 185 4.74 -2.83 -29.58
CA LYS A 185 5.55 -3.79 -30.33
C LYS A 185 4.70 -4.73 -31.19
N GLN A 186 3.64 -5.32 -30.63
CA GLN A 186 2.73 -6.21 -31.37
C GLN A 186 2.01 -5.53 -32.55
N ILE A 187 1.73 -4.23 -32.48
CA ILE A 187 1.04 -3.50 -33.55
C ILE A 187 2.00 -3.00 -34.64
N THR A 188 3.20 -2.59 -34.24
CA THR A 188 4.14 -1.90 -35.13
C THR A 188 5.20 -2.81 -35.74
N ASP A 189 5.39 -4.02 -35.20
CA ASP A 189 6.43 -4.98 -35.58
C ASP A 189 7.87 -4.42 -35.49
N GLU A 190 8.07 -3.30 -34.77
CA GLU A 190 9.38 -2.65 -34.61
C GLU A 190 10.19 -3.30 -33.46
N PRO A 191 11.53 -3.43 -33.59
CA PRO A 191 12.38 -3.95 -32.53
C PRO A 191 12.59 -2.89 -31.45
N ILE A 192 11.67 -2.81 -30.49
CA ILE A 192 11.77 -1.91 -29.34
C ILE A 192 12.49 -2.64 -28.20
N ASN A 193 13.49 -2.00 -27.58
CA ASN A 193 14.27 -2.59 -26.48
C ASN A 193 13.38 -2.81 -25.24
N THR A 194 13.06 -4.05 -24.88
CA THR A 194 12.09 -4.42 -23.83
C THR A 194 12.61 -4.32 -22.39
N ALA A 195 13.74 -3.65 -22.16
CA ALA A 195 14.29 -3.47 -20.82
C ALA A 195 13.46 -2.45 -20.00
N GLY A 196 12.30 -2.90 -19.51
CA GLY A 196 11.68 -2.61 -18.20
C GLY A 196 11.36 -1.18 -17.73
N ASP A 197 11.90 -0.12 -18.34
CA ASP A 197 11.97 1.19 -17.70
C ASP A 197 11.15 2.25 -18.46
N ALA A 198 10.42 3.10 -17.73
CA ALA A 198 9.58 4.18 -18.30
C ALA A 198 10.37 5.17 -19.18
N GLU A 199 11.68 5.33 -18.92
CA GLU A 199 12.62 6.14 -19.71
C GLU A 199 12.72 5.66 -21.17
N ASN A 200 12.67 4.34 -21.37
CA ASN A 200 12.84 3.69 -22.65
C ASN A 200 11.59 3.83 -23.55
N LEU A 201 10.40 3.91 -22.93
CA LEU A 201 9.16 4.23 -23.62
C LEU A 201 9.15 5.68 -24.13
N TYR A 202 9.62 6.63 -23.33
CA TYR A 202 9.77 8.01 -23.77
C TYR A 202 10.69 8.11 -24.98
N GLU A 203 11.87 7.48 -24.91
CA GLU A 203 12.85 7.52 -26.01
C GLU A 203 12.28 6.98 -27.32
N THR A 204 11.37 6.01 -27.23
CA THR A 204 10.68 5.40 -28.36
C THR A 204 9.57 6.31 -28.93
N LEU A 205 8.81 6.99 -28.09
CA LEU A 205 7.61 7.73 -28.51
C LEU A 205 7.83 9.23 -28.73
N LYS A 206 8.94 9.80 -28.24
CA LYS A 206 9.18 11.26 -28.21
C LYS A 206 9.17 11.97 -29.57
N ASP A 207 9.44 11.25 -30.67
CA ASP A 207 9.42 11.83 -32.02
C ASP A 207 8.02 11.78 -32.67
N GLY A 208 7.06 11.13 -32.02
CA GLY A 208 5.69 10.94 -32.49
C GLY A 208 5.54 10.04 -33.72
N THR A 209 6.62 9.51 -34.29
CA THR A 209 6.57 8.72 -35.52
C THR A 209 5.92 7.37 -35.29
N ILE A 210 6.27 6.70 -34.19
CA ILE A 210 5.67 5.43 -33.78
C ILE A 210 4.19 5.61 -33.42
N LEU A 211 3.85 6.71 -32.75
CA LEU A 211 2.45 7.06 -32.47
C LEU A 211 1.62 7.15 -33.75
N CYS A 212 2.11 7.87 -34.76
CA CYS A 212 1.44 7.95 -36.06
C CYS A 212 1.34 6.60 -36.77
N LYS A 213 2.36 5.73 -36.66
CA LYS A 213 2.31 4.36 -37.20
C LYS A 213 1.21 3.54 -36.54
N ILE A 214 1.05 3.63 -35.22
CA ILE A 214 0.02 2.90 -34.47
C ILE A 214 -1.36 3.25 -35.01
N VAL A 215 -1.72 4.53 -35.07
CA VAL A 215 -3.08 4.93 -35.52
C VAL A 215 -3.33 4.59 -37.00
N ASN A 216 -2.28 4.59 -37.84
CA ASN A 216 -2.39 4.14 -39.23
C ASN A 216 -2.62 2.63 -39.37
N LYS A 217 -2.34 1.82 -38.35
CA LYS A 217 -2.70 0.39 -38.32
C LYS A 217 -4.18 0.18 -38.00
N PHE A 218 -4.81 1.09 -37.27
CA PHE A 218 -6.27 1.05 -37.01
C PHE A 218 -7.05 1.43 -38.26
N GLN A 219 -6.60 2.47 -38.95
CA GLN A 219 -7.19 2.91 -40.20
C GLN A 219 -6.10 3.45 -41.11
N GLU A 220 -5.91 2.82 -42.27
CA GLU A 220 -4.87 3.21 -43.21
C GLU A 220 -5.08 4.66 -43.68
N GLY A 221 -4.01 5.46 -43.60
CA GLY A 221 -4.03 6.87 -44.04
C GLY A 221 -4.70 7.86 -43.09
N LEU A 222 -5.00 7.47 -41.85
CA LEU A 222 -5.58 8.36 -40.83
C LEU A 222 -4.64 9.53 -40.49
N VAL A 223 -3.34 9.27 -40.44
CA VAL A 223 -2.26 10.27 -40.44
C VAL A 223 -1.53 10.20 -41.78
N LYS A 224 -1.78 11.19 -42.63
CA LYS A 224 -1.30 11.23 -44.03
C LYS A 224 0.18 11.58 -44.16
N LYS A 225 0.71 12.39 -43.24
CA LYS A 225 2.08 12.90 -43.30
C LYS A 225 2.74 12.67 -41.95
N VAL A 226 3.72 11.76 -41.92
CA VAL A 226 4.56 11.52 -40.74
C VAL A 226 5.93 12.09 -41.02
N ASN A 227 6.35 13.07 -40.22
CA ASN A 227 7.65 13.70 -40.38
C ASN A 227 8.72 12.87 -39.66
N LYS A 228 9.82 12.53 -40.33
CA LYS A 228 10.93 11.75 -39.73
C LYS A 228 12.06 12.63 -39.20
N SER A 229 11.92 13.95 -39.28
CA SER A 229 12.91 14.89 -38.78
C SER A 229 12.89 14.94 -37.25
N THR A 230 14.06 15.10 -36.64
CA THR A 230 14.26 15.25 -35.19
C THR A 230 14.07 16.69 -34.69
N ILE A 231 13.60 17.59 -35.57
CA ILE A 231 13.33 18.98 -35.20
C ILE A 231 12.15 19.03 -34.23
N ALA A 232 12.25 19.82 -33.17
CA ALA A 232 11.24 19.90 -32.11
C ALA A 232 9.82 20.14 -32.65
N PHE A 233 9.68 21.07 -33.59
CA PHE A 233 8.40 21.39 -34.22
C PHE A 233 7.79 20.19 -34.96
N THR A 234 8.59 19.40 -35.67
CA THR A 234 8.09 18.26 -36.45
C THR A 234 7.69 17.09 -35.56
N CYS A 235 8.38 16.89 -34.44
CA CYS A 235 7.98 15.92 -33.41
C CYS A 235 6.64 16.29 -32.78
N MET A 236 6.46 17.57 -32.42
CA MET A 236 5.20 18.07 -31.88
C MET A 236 4.04 17.94 -32.89
N GLU A 237 4.27 18.21 -34.16
CA GLU A 237 3.27 18.01 -35.23
C GLU A 237 2.82 16.54 -35.32
N ASN A 238 3.76 15.59 -35.28
CA ASN A 238 3.43 14.16 -35.29
C ASN A 238 2.58 13.78 -34.06
N ILE A 239 2.97 14.22 -32.87
CA ILE A 239 2.23 13.94 -31.63
C ILE A 239 0.80 14.49 -31.72
N ASN A 240 0.63 15.71 -32.22
CA ASN A 240 -0.69 16.32 -32.40
C ASN A 240 -1.54 15.55 -33.43
N ALA A 241 -0.94 15.13 -34.54
CA ALA A 241 -1.62 14.32 -35.54
C ALA A 241 -2.10 12.97 -34.97
N PHE A 242 -1.30 12.36 -34.09
CA PHE A 242 -1.72 11.18 -33.32
C PHE A 242 -2.91 11.48 -32.41
N LEU A 243 -2.88 12.57 -31.64
CA LEU A 243 -3.96 12.91 -30.70
C LEU A 243 -5.29 13.14 -31.44
N GLU A 244 -5.27 13.85 -32.56
CA GLU A 244 -6.44 14.04 -33.42
C GLU A 244 -6.98 12.71 -33.96
N ALA A 245 -6.08 11.81 -34.37
CA ALA A 245 -6.43 10.48 -34.83
C ALA A 245 -7.02 9.61 -33.71
N ALA A 246 -6.44 9.66 -32.51
CA ALA A 246 -6.91 8.90 -31.35
C ALA A 246 -8.33 9.30 -30.96
N VAL A 247 -8.65 10.60 -30.96
CA VAL A 247 -10.03 11.09 -30.72
C VAL A 247 -10.99 10.58 -31.80
N LYS A 248 -10.59 10.56 -33.08
CA LYS A 248 -11.41 10.00 -34.17
C LYS A 248 -11.66 8.50 -34.02
N LEU A 249 -10.70 7.76 -33.44
CA LEU A 249 -10.83 6.34 -33.14
C LEU A 249 -11.67 6.06 -31.87
N GLY A 250 -12.19 7.10 -31.21
CA GLY A 250 -13.09 7.00 -30.07
C GLY A 250 -12.40 7.01 -28.71
N VAL A 251 -11.14 7.47 -28.63
CA VAL A 251 -10.49 7.74 -27.34
C VAL A 251 -11.15 8.99 -26.70
N PRO A 252 -11.62 8.91 -25.45
CA PRO A 252 -12.23 10.05 -24.77
C PRO A 252 -11.23 11.20 -24.60
N PRO A 253 -11.63 12.48 -24.77
CA PRO A 253 -10.72 13.62 -24.57
C PRO A 253 -10.04 13.64 -23.20
N GLN A 254 -10.73 13.21 -22.14
CA GLN A 254 -10.15 13.12 -20.78
C GLN A 254 -9.07 12.04 -20.62
N GLU A 255 -8.98 11.09 -21.55
CA GLU A 255 -7.95 10.05 -21.58
C GLU A 255 -6.86 10.36 -22.63
N THR A 256 -6.95 11.52 -23.31
CA THR A 256 -5.86 12.04 -24.16
C THR A 256 -4.82 12.81 -23.34
N PHE A 257 -3.64 13.00 -23.91
CA PHE A 257 -2.54 13.76 -23.29
C PHE A 257 -2.23 15.04 -24.07
N GLN A 258 -1.52 15.97 -23.44
CA GLN A 258 -1.05 17.20 -24.09
C GLN A 258 0.33 16.99 -24.71
N THR A 259 0.67 17.70 -25.79
CA THR A 259 1.97 17.55 -26.47
C THR A 259 3.16 17.67 -25.51
N ILE A 260 3.07 18.58 -24.54
CA ILE A 260 4.06 18.82 -23.49
C ILE A 260 4.24 17.65 -22.52
N ASP A 261 3.20 16.83 -22.30
CA ASP A 261 3.24 15.66 -21.43
C ASP A 261 4.25 14.63 -21.92
N LEU A 262 4.32 14.44 -23.23
CA LEU A 262 5.28 13.55 -23.89
C LEU A 262 6.57 14.27 -24.25
N TRP A 263 6.53 15.46 -24.87
CA TRP A 263 7.73 16.14 -25.36
C TRP A 263 8.65 16.66 -24.23
N GLU A 264 8.09 17.27 -23.19
CA GLU A 264 8.86 17.80 -22.05
C GLU A 264 8.89 16.84 -20.85
N LYS A 265 8.35 15.62 -21.02
CA LYS A 265 8.19 14.62 -19.95
C LYS A 265 7.34 15.09 -18.76
N GLN A 266 6.46 16.08 -18.95
CA GLN A 266 5.68 16.63 -17.84
C GLN A 266 4.77 15.58 -17.18
N ASN A 267 4.18 14.69 -17.98
CA ASN A 267 3.26 13.66 -17.49
C ASN A 267 3.24 12.43 -18.39
N LEU A 268 4.28 11.59 -18.34
CA LEU A 268 4.33 10.34 -19.12
C LEU A 268 3.20 9.35 -18.76
N TYR A 269 2.52 9.53 -17.62
CA TYR A 269 1.39 8.70 -17.21
C TYR A 269 0.13 8.98 -18.04
N SER A 270 -0.15 10.24 -18.43
CA SER A 270 -1.27 10.55 -19.33
C SER A 270 -1.08 9.90 -20.71
N VAL A 271 0.17 9.83 -21.18
CA VAL A 271 0.54 9.13 -22.42
C VAL A 271 0.21 7.62 -22.34
N LEU A 272 0.52 6.98 -21.21
CA LEU A 272 0.19 5.58 -20.97
C LEU A 272 -1.31 5.33 -20.96
N ILE A 273 -2.09 6.18 -20.30
CA ILE A 273 -3.55 6.09 -20.29
C ILE A 273 -4.12 6.18 -21.70
N CYS A 274 -3.62 7.13 -22.50
CA CYS A 274 -4.09 7.32 -23.87
C CYS A 274 -3.83 6.07 -24.74
N LEU A 275 -2.63 5.49 -24.66
CA LEU A 275 -2.29 4.25 -25.36
C LEU A 275 -3.16 3.07 -24.90
N GLN A 276 -3.41 2.96 -23.59
CA GLN A 276 -4.29 1.93 -23.04
C GLN A 276 -5.74 2.09 -23.51
N SER A 277 -6.26 3.32 -23.52
CA SER A 277 -7.58 3.61 -24.08
C SER A 277 -7.66 3.22 -25.55
N LEU A 278 -6.63 3.55 -26.33
CA LEU A 278 -6.56 3.21 -27.74
C LEU A 278 -6.51 1.69 -27.95
N GLY A 279 -5.72 0.96 -27.17
CA GLY A 279 -5.66 -0.50 -27.28
C GLY A 279 -6.87 -1.25 -26.73
N ARG A 280 -7.70 -0.66 -25.86
CA ARG A 280 -9.05 -1.20 -25.59
C ARG A 280 -9.93 -1.14 -26.84
N LYS A 281 -9.78 -0.08 -27.65
CA LYS A 281 -10.51 0.10 -28.91
C LYS A 281 -9.96 -0.72 -30.07
N ALA A 282 -8.72 -1.22 -30.00
CA ALA A 282 -8.13 -2.10 -31.02
C ALA A 282 -8.98 -3.34 -31.35
N GLY A 283 -9.71 -3.87 -30.36
CA GLY A 283 -10.58 -5.04 -30.55
C GLY A 283 -11.67 -4.82 -31.60
N ASN A 284 -12.13 -3.57 -31.78
CA ASN A 284 -13.13 -3.21 -32.78
C ASN A 284 -12.57 -3.18 -34.22
N TYR A 285 -11.24 -3.18 -34.37
CA TYR A 285 -10.53 -3.10 -35.65
C TYR A 285 -9.76 -4.39 -35.97
N ASN A 286 -10.08 -5.50 -35.28
CA ASN A 286 -9.40 -6.79 -35.40
C ASN A 286 -7.88 -6.73 -35.12
N LEU A 287 -7.46 -5.78 -34.29
CA LEU A 287 -6.09 -5.62 -33.79
C LEU A 287 -5.95 -6.22 -32.38
N PRO A 288 -4.73 -6.54 -31.94
CA PRO A 288 -4.46 -6.97 -30.56
C PRO A 288 -5.04 -5.94 -29.58
N ALA A 289 -5.92 -6.37 -28.67
CA ALA A 289 -6.64 -5.48 -27.76
C ALA A 289 -6.24 -5.71 -26.30
N PHE A 290 -6.34 -4.66 -25.48
CA PHE A 290 -6.19 -4.80 -24.03
C PHE A 290 -7.47 -5.35 -23.40
N GLY A 291 -7.39 -6.53 -22.78
CA GLY A 291 -8.48 -7.16 -22.03
C GLY A 291 -9.45 -8.00 -22.89
N PRO A 292 -10.44 -8.69 -22.27
CA PRO A 292 -11.46 -9.42 -23.02
C PRO A 292 -12.27 -8.45 -23.90
N LYS A 293 -12.59 -8.87 -25.13
CA LYS A 293 -13.33 -8.08 -26.12
C LYS A 293 -14.52 -7.40 -25.45
N GLU A 294 -14.56 -6.06 -25.43
CA GLU A 294 -15.78 -5.34 -25.07
C GLU A 294 -16.88 -5.90 -25.97
N ALA A 295 -17.87 -6.58 -25.37
CA ALA A 295 -19.02 -7.06 -26.10
C ALA A 295 -19.62 -5.85 -26.81
N ALA A 296 -19.66 -5.91 -28.13
CA ALA A 296 -20.20 -4.87 -28.97
C ALA A 296 -21.57 -4.48 -28.42
N ALA A 297 -21.66 -3.30 -27.81
CA ALA A 297 -22.94 -2.64 -27.62
C ALA A 297 -23.50 -2.49 -29.03
N SER A 298 -24.53 -3.28 -29.32
CA SER A 298 -25.26 -3.29 -30.57
C SER A 298 -25.53 -1.85 -31.02
N LEU A 299 -24.77 -1.38 -32.00
CA LEU A 299 -25.21 -0.31 -32.86
C LEU A 299 -26.43 -0.86 -33.59
N LEU A 300 -27.62 -0.60 -33.03
CA LEU A 300 -28.85 -0.71 -33.79
C LEU A 300 -28.65 0.10 -35.08
N PRO A 301 -28.96 -0.48 -36.25
CA PRO A 301 -28.81 0.24 -37.51
C PRO A 301 -29.71 1.46 -37.45
N ILE A 302 -29.09 2.64 -37.60
CA ILE A 302 -29.80 3.88 -37.92
C ILE A 302 -30.52 3.62 -39.23
N CYS A 303 -31.81 3.26 -39.12
CA CYS A 303 -32.70 3.16 -40.25
C CYS A 303 -32.79 4.56 -40.86
N LEU A 304 -32.13 4.74 -41.99
CA LEU A 304 -32.48 5.75 -42.98
C LEU A 304 -33.92 5.43 -43.44
N LEU A 305 -34.91 6.04 -42.79
CA LEU A 305 -36.23 6.18 -43.37
C LEU A 305 -36.19 7.39 -44.32
N PRO A 306 -36.47 7.23 -45.62
CA PRO A 306 -36.66 8.36 -46.50
C PRO A 306 -37.99 9.04 -46.14
N CYS A 307 -37.94 10.33 -45.81
CA CYS A 307 -39.11 11.20 -45.88
C CYS A 307 -39.62 11.19 -47.32
N SER A 308 -40.83 10.67 -47.54
CA SER A 308 -41.65 10.95 -48.71
C SER A 308 -42.92 11.65 -48.23
N ILE A 309 -43.12 12.88 -48.67
CA ILE A 309 -44.42 13.54 -48.82
C ILE A 309 -44.69 13.60 -50.30
#